data_AF-W0Q4X0-F1
#
_entry.id   AF-W0Q4X0-F1
#
_cell.length_a   1.000
_cell.length_b   1.000
_cell.length_c   1.000
_cell.angle_alpha   90.00
_cell.angle_beta   90.00
_cell.angle_gamma   90.00
#
_symmetry.space_group_name_H-M   'P 1'
#
loop_
_entity.id
_entity.type
_entity.pdbx_description
1 polymer ?
#
loop_
_entity_poly.entity_id
_entity_poly.type
_entity_poly.pdbx_seq_one_letter_code
_entity_poly.pdbx_strand_id
1 'polypeptide(L)'
;MKRYQGAKNAGKTPILEGGMEYKQLGMSNQDAEWLASRKFTIEDVARIFNISPIFLQDYSHSSYANFSEASRAFLGQTLRPHLVNFEQQLKDALMIDLNSQSRKRYVIEFDTSDLLRTNQQERYQSYETAIKAGILSPNEARKREGLLPYVGGDEYSQAWKQTVEVKQGGENGANG
;
A
#
# COMPACT_ATOMS: atom_id res chain seq x y z
N MET A 1 41.95 -33.49 24.36
CA MET A 1 40.71 -32.95 23.74
C MET A 1 40.48 -31.44 23.96
N LYS A 2 41.09 -30.77 24.96
CA LYS A 2 40.84 -29.34 25.29
C LYS A 2 41.58 -28.30 24.42
N ARG A 3 42.41 -28.69 23.45
CA ARG A 3 43.27 -27.78 22.65
C ARG A 3 42.64 -27.21 21.38
N TYR A 4 41.48 -27.72 20.96
CA TYR A 4 40.81 -27.35 19.70
C TYR A 4 39.37 -26.85 19.89
N GLN A 5 38.94 -26.62 21.13
CA GLN A 5 37.64 -26.01 21.43
C GLN A 5 37.81 -24.51 21.78
N GLY A 6 36.80 -23.71 21.42
CA GLY A 6 36.73 -22.27 21.66
C GLY A 6 36.94 -21.41 20.40
N ALA A 7 36.28 -20.26 20.35
CA ALA A 7 36.30 -19.33 19.19
C ALA A 7 37.71 -18.90 18.76
N LYS A 8 38.68 -18.88 19.69
CA LYS A 8 40.11 -18.58 19.42
C LYS A 8 40.87 -19.68 18.67
N ASN A 9 40.30 -20.88 18.53
CA ASN A 9 40.93 -22.03 17.87
C ASN A 9 40.18 -22.47 16.60
N ALA A 10 39.18 -21.70 16.16
CA ALA A 10 38.48 -21.94 14.90
C ALA A 10 39.44 -21.77 13.72
N GLY A 11 39.60 -22.81 12.89
CA GLY A 11 40.46 -22.81 11.71
C GLY A 11 41.83 -23.49 11.85
N LYS A 12 42.18 -24.05 13.02
CA LYS A 12 43.39 -24.88 13.16
C LYS A 12 43.11 -26.30 12.66
N THR A 13 43.86 -26.76 11.66
CA THR A 13 43.78 -28.13 11.16
C THR A 13 44.20 -29.12 12.26
N PRO A 14 43.32 -30.00 12.75
CA PRO A 14 43.71 -31.02 13.71
C PRO A 14 44.57 -32.06 13.00
N ILE A 15 45.80 -32.24 13.47
CA ILE A 15 46.63 -33.39 13.07
C ILE A 15 46.11 -34.58 13.89
N LEU A 16 45.48 -35.53 13.19
CA LEU A 16 44.91 -36.74 13.77
C LEU A 16 45.85 -37.91 13.46
N GLU A 17 46.69 -38.31 14.42
CA GLU A 17 47.42 -39.58 14.33
C GLU A 17 46.50 -40.74 14.72
N GLY A 18 46.49 -41.80 13.91
CA GLY A 18 45.80 -43.06 14.20
C GLY A 18 44.30 -43.06 13.88
N GLY A 19 43.96 -43.13 12.58
CA GLY A 19 42.65 -43.65 12.11
C GLY A 19 41.40 -42.82 12.43
N MET A 20 41.53 -41.60 12.95
CA MET A 20 40.38 -40.73 13.22
C MET A 20 40.04 -39.86 12.00
N GLU A 21 38.83 -40.02 11.46
CA GLU A 21 38.28 -39.16 10.42
C GLU A 21 37.80 -37.81 10.98
N TYR A 22 38.30 -36.72 10.40
CA TYR A 22 37.76 -35.38 10.66
C TYR A 22 36.43 -35.21 9.91
N LYS A 23 35.30 -35.20 10.63
CA LYS A 23 34.01 -34.76 10.07
C LYS A 23 33.85 -33.26 10.27
N GLN A 24 33.79 -32.53 9.17
CA GLN A 24 33.56 -31.08 9.17
C GLN A 24 32.19 -30.77 9.78
N LEU A 25 32.17 -30.05 10.91
CA LEU A 25 30.97 -29.62 11.66
C LEU A 25 30.41 -28.27 11.17
N GLY A 26 30.65 -27.91 9.91
CA GLY A 26 30.18 -26.68 9.29
C GLY A 26 29.27 -26.97 8.11
N MET A 27 28.35 -26.05 7.79
CA MET A 27 27.50 -26.17 6.60
C MET A 27 28.38 -26.35 5.36
N SER A 28 28.10 -27.40 4.58
CA SER A 28 28.82 -27.64 3.32
C SER A 28 28.51 -26.52 2.33
N ASN A 29 29.45 -26.18 1.44
CA ASN A 29 29.17 -25.27 0.32
C ASN A 29 27.98 -25.76 -0.51
N GLN A 30 27.79 -27.08 -0.66
CA GLN A 30 26.62 -27.66 -1.32
C GLN A 30 25.32 -27.39 -0.56
N ASP A 31 25.33 -27.46 0.77
CA ASP A 31 24.14 -27.18 1.58
C ASP A 31 23.76 -25.69 1.50
N ALA A 32 24.77 -24.81 1.49
CA ALA A 32 24.60 -23.38 1.31
C ALA A 32 24.00 -23.04 -0.07
N GLU A 33 24.51 -23.67 -1.13
CA GLU A 33 24.02 -23.50 -2.51
C GLU A 33 22.59 -24.07 -2.68
N TRP A 34 22.30 -25.20 -2.03
CA TRP A 34 20.96 -25.79 -2.01
C TRP A 34 19.94 -24.88 -1.29
N LEU A 35 20.33 -24.28 -0.16
CA LEU A 35 19.51 -23.29 0.55
C LEU A 35 19.25 -22.04 -0.31
N ALA A 36 20.25 -21.57 -1.06
CA ALA A 36 20.10 -20.44 -1.96
C ALA A 36 19.13 -20.77 -3.12
N SER A 37 19.23 -21.96 -3.70
CA SER A 37 18.29 -22.45 -4.74
C SER A 37 16.84 -22.45 -4.25
N ARG A 38 16.60 -22.88 -3.00
CA ARG A 38 15.24 -22.84 -2.42
C ARG A 38 14.70 -21.43 -2.23
N LYS A 39 15.53 -20.47 -1.84
CA LYS A 39 15.12 -19.06 -1.74
C LYS A 39 14.77 -18.48 -3.11
N PHE A 40 15.60 -18.75 -4.11
CA PHE A 40 15.34 -18.30 -5.49
C PHE A 40 14.00 -18.83 -6.03
N THR A 41 13.63 -20.07 -5.68
CA THR A 41 12.33 -20.65 -6.07
C THR A 41 11.15 -19.85 -5.51
N ILE A 42 11.25 -19.30 -4.30
CA ILE A 42 10.20 -18.47 -3.68
C ILE A 42 10.04 -17.17 -4.48
N GLU A 43 11.16 -16.53 -4.87
CA GLU A 43 11.13 -15.32 -5.68
C GLU A 43 10.53 -15.56 -7.08
N ASP A 44 10.85 -16.68 -7.73
CA ASP A 44 10.29 -17.04 -9.03
C ASP A 44 8.77 -17.20 -8.98
N VAL A 45 8.25 -17.88 -7.96
CA VAL A 45 6.81 -18.01 -7.74
C VAL A 45 6.17 -16.63 -7.51
N ALA A 46 6.80 -15.77 -6.71
CA ALA A 46 6.33 -14.41 -6.46
C ALA A 46 6.17 -13.60 -7.76
N ARG A 47 7.16 -13.71 -8.67
CA ARG A 47 7.15 -13.05 -9.98
C ARG A 47 6.01 -13.51 -10.87
N ILE A 48 5.69 -14.81 -10.90
CA ILE A 48 4.58 -15.35 -11.70
C ILE A 48 3.25 -14.70 -11.31
N PHE A 49 3.04 -14.46 -10.02
CA PHE A 49 1.82 -13.84 -9.50
C PHE A 49 1.89 -12.31 -9.44
N ASN A 50 2.99 -11.69 -9.88
CA ASN A 50 3.25 -10.25 -9.71
C ASN A 50 3.14 -9.76 -8.26
N ILE A 51 3.51 -10.61 -7.29
CA ILE A 51 3.47 -10.28 -5.86
C ILE A 51 4.89 -9.99 -5.37
N SER A 52 5.05 -8.97 -4.54
CA SER A 52 6.34 -8.68 -3.91
C SER A 52 6.74 -9.80 -2.92
N PRO A 53 8.03 -10.25 -2.88
CA PRO A 53 8.51 -11.27 -1.95
C PRO A 53 8.26 -10.94 -0.46
N ILE A 54 8.10 -9.66 -0.12
CA ILE A 54 7.78 -9.21 1.24
C ILE A 54 6.45 -9.80 1.76
N PHE A 55 5.51 -10.12 0.87
CA PHE A 55 4.26 -10.79 1.22
C PHE A 55 4.44 -12.29 1.46
N LEU A 56 5.53 -12.87 0.97
CA LEU A 56 5.92 -14.27 1.19
C LEU A 56 6.86 -14.42 2.39
N GLN A 57 6.89 -13.41 3.26
CA GLN A 57 7.77 -13.34 4.45
C GLN A 57 9.27 -13.38 4.12
N ASP A 58 9.64 -13.07 2.88
CA ASP A 58 11.04 -12.84 2.52
C ASP A 58 11.40 -11.37 2.77
N TYR A 59 12.02 -11.14 3.93
CA TYR A 59 12.46 -9.82 4.38
C TYR A 59 13.94 -9.52 4.06
N SER A 60 14.59 -10.33 3.22
CA SER A 60 16.04 -10.25 2.96
C SER A 60 16.50 -8.85 2.51
N HIS A 61 15.63 -8.08 1.87
CA HIS A 61 15.89 -6.71 1.39
C HIS A 61 14.79 -5.70 1.76
N SER A 62 13.99 -5.96 2.79
CA SER A 62 12.83 -5.11 3.11
C SER A 62 13.11 -4.09 4.23
N SER A 63 12.68 -2.85 4.00
CA SER A 63 12.46 -1.83 5.05
C SER A 63 10.95 -1.57 5.20
N TYR A 64 10.51 -0.98 6.32
CA TYR A 64 9.11 -0.60 6.56
C TYR A 64 8.54 0.31 5.44
N ALA A 65 9.35 1.22 4.90
CA ALA A 65 8.95 2.05 3.77
C ALA A 65 8.65 1.23 2.50
N ASN A 66 9.43 0.15 2.28
CA ASN A 66 9.24 -0.75 1.14
C ASN A 66 7.94 -1.54 1.28
N PHE A 67 7.44 -1.78 2.50
CA PHE A 67 6.19 -2.52 2.72
C PHE A 67 4.95 -1.71 2.31
N SER A 68 4.90 -0.41 2.64
CA SER A 68 3.78 0.46 2.26
C SER A 68 3.68 0.60 0.74
N GLU A 69 4.82 0.86 0.08
CA GLU A 69 4.88 0.96 -1.38
C GLU A 69 4.61 -0.40 -2.06
N ALA A 70 5.10 -1.51 -1.51
CA ALA A 70 4.76 -2.84 -2.01
C ALA A 70 3.26 -3.16 -1.87
N SER A 71 2.61 -2.69 -0.81
CA SER A 71 1.15 -2.84 -0.61
C SER A 71 0.35 -2.04 -1.64
N ARG A 72 0.77 -0.82 -1.94
CA ARG A 72 0.18 -0.01 -3.02
C ARG A 72 0.39 -0.65 -4.39
N ALA A 73 1.60 -1.13 -4.68
CA ALA A 73 1.92 -1.82 -5.92
C ALA A 73 1.09 -3.10 -6.10
N PHE A 74 0.94 -3.90 -5.05
CA PHE A 74 0.12 -5.12 -5.05
C PHE A 74 -1.35 -4.79 -5.37
N LEU A 75 -1.92 -3.76 -4.74
CA LEU A 75 -3.29 -3.34 -5.02
C LEU A 75 -3.47 -2.93 -6.49
N GLY A 76 -2.56 -2.10 -7.02
CA GLY A 76 -2.67 -1.54 -8.36
C GLY A 76 -2.37 -2.53 -9.48
N GLN A 77 -1.33 -3.36 -9.32
CA GLN A 77 -0.80 -4.19 -10.41
C GLN A 77 -1.34 -5.62 -10.38
N THR A 78 -1.62 -6.15 -9.19
CA THR A 78 -2.06 -7.54 -9.02
C THR A 78 -3.57 -7.60 -8.79
N LEU A 79 -4.06 -6.93 -7.74
CA LEU A 79 -5.43 -7.13 -7.28
C LEU A 79 -6.46 -6.42 -8.18
N ARG A 80 -6.14 -5.21 -8.67
CA ARG A 80 -7.07 -4.40 -9.47
C ARG A 80 -7.58 -5.11 -10.74
N PRO A 81 -6.74 -5.76 -11.57
CA PRO A 81 -7.22 -6.55 -12.70
C PRO A 81 -8.22 -7.65 -12.30
N HIS A 82 -7.97 -8.37 -11.20
CA HIS A 82 -8.87 -9.41 -10.71
C HIS A 82 -10.20 -8.84 -10.22
N LEU A 83 -10.17 -7.74 -9.45
CA LEU A 83 -11.39 -7.08 -8.97
C LEU A 83 -12.25 -6.57 -10.13
N VAL A 84 -11.63 -5.93 -11.14
CA VAL A 84 -12.35 -5.46 -12.34
C VAL A 84 -12.99 -6.62 -13.10
N ASN A 85 -12.28 -7.74 -13.25
CA ASN A 85 -12.85 -8.94 -13.88
C ASN A 85 -14.06 -9.47 -13.10
N PHE A 86 -13.99 -9.50 -11.77
CA PHE A 86 -15.13 -9.91 -10.93
C PHE A 86 -16.29 -8.92 -11.02
N GLU A 87 -16.03 -7.61 -11.02
CA GLU A 87 -17.08 -6.59 -11.19
C GLU A 87 -17.79 -6.74 -12.53
N GLN A 88 -17.05 -7.01 -13.61
CA GLN A 88 -17.62 -7.24 -14.94
C GLN A 88 -18.49 -8.50 -14.95
N GLN A 89 -17.99 -9.61 -14.41
CA GLN A 89 -18.76 -10.85 -14.31
C GLN A 89 -20.03 -10.70 -13.46
N LEU A 90 -19.95 -9.94 -12.36
CA LEU A 90 -21.12 -9.66 -11.53
C LEU A 90 -22.13 -8.77 -12.26
N LYS A 91 -21.66 -7.75 -13.01
CA LYS A 91 -22.52 -6.91 -13.85
C LYS A 91 -23.27 -7.73 -14.90
N ASP A 92 -22.55 -8.63 -15.58
CA ASP A 92 -23.12 -9.52 -16.58
C ASP A 92 -24.10 -10.53 -15.98
N ALA A 93 -23.71 -11.20 -14.89
CA ALA A 93 -24.52 -12.23 -14.22
C ALA A 93 -25.81 -11.66 -13.61
N LEU A 94 -25.77 -10.44 -13.07
CA LEU A 94 -26.93 -9.75 -12.50
C LEU A 94 -27.78 -9.06 -13.56
N MET A 95 -27.41 -9.15 -14.84
CA MET A 95 -28.09 -8.46 -15.94
C MET A 95 -28.35 -7.00 -15.60
N ILE A 96 -27.33 -6.30 -15.06
CA ILE A 96 -27.43 -4.87 -14.80
C ILE A 96 -27.50 -4.18 -16.17
N ASP A 97 -28.73 -4.02 -16.61
CA ASP A 97 -29.11 -3.80 -17.97
C ASP A 97 -28.56 -2.46 -18.48
N LEU A 98 -27.69 -2.51 -19.48
CA LEU A 98 -27.23 -1.35 -20.25
C LEU A 98 -28.36 -0.78 -21.13
N ASN A 99 -29.48 -1.51 -21.30
CA ASN A 99 -30.61 -1.19 -22.17
C ASN A 99 -31.95 -1.02 -21.43
N SER A 100 -32.01 -1.13 -20.10
CA SER A 100 -33.27 -0.93 -19.39
C SER A 100 -33.63 0.55 -19.46
N GLN A 101 -34.79 0.87 -20.03
CA GLN A 101 -35.42 2.18 -19.90
C GLN A 101 -35.78 2.54 -18.44
N SER A 102 -35.42 1.70 -17.47
CA SER A 102 -35.44 2.02 -16.05
C SER A 102 -34.45 3.15 -15.75
N ARG A 103 -34.93 4.22 -15.14
CA ARG A 103 -34.16 5.42 -14.75
C ARG A 103 -33.00 5.16 -13.76
N LYS A 104 -32.80 3.92 -13.30
CA LYS A 104 -31.80 3.57 -12.29
C LYS A 104 -30.68 2.73 -12.90
N ARG A 105 -29.53 3.38 -13.14
CA ARG A 105 -28.26 2.72 -13.45
C ARG A 105 -27.62 2.24 -12.16
N TYR A 106 -27.35 0.94 -12.06
CA TYR A 106 -26.63 0.36 -10.93
C TYR A 106 -25.16 0.20 -11.31
N VAL A 107 -24.28 0.47 -10.35
CA VAL A 107 -22.83 0.27 -10.50
C VAL A 107 -22.38 -0.63 -9.36
N ILE A 108 -21.68 -1.70 -9.71
CA ILE A 108 -20.99 -2.57 -8.76
C ILE A 108 -19.51 -2.24 -8.85
N GLU A 109 -18.93 -1.86 -7.73
CA GLU A 109 -17.51 -1.59 -7.54
C GLU A 109 -17.07 -2.19 -6.20
N PHE A 110 -15.88 -2.78 -6.16
CA PHE A 110 -15.25 -3.18 -4.91
C PHE A 110 -14.60 -1.97 -4.25
N ASP A 111 -14.93 -1.76 -2.97
CA ASP A 111 -14.29 -0.72 -2.19
C ASP A 111 -12.86 -1.14 -1.79
N THR A 112 -11.87 -0.63 -2.52
CA THR A 112 -10.44 -0.83 -2.21
C THR A 112 -9.87 0.24 -1.28
N SER A 113 -10.69 1.19 -0.81
CA SER A 113 -10.23 2.30 0.02
C SER A 113 -9.61 1.79 1.33
N ASP A 114 -10.11 0.67 1.86
CA ASP A 114 -9.63 0.03 3.09
C ASP A 114 -8.21 -0.55 2.95
N LEU A 115 -7.86 -1.05 1.76
CA LEU A 115 -6.48 -1.50 1.48
C LEU A 115 -5.50 -0.33 1.43
N LEU A 116 -5.99 0.88 1.08
CA LEU A 116 -5.24 2.13 1.12
C LEU A 116 -5.33 2.85 2.48
N ARG A 117 -6.13 2.34 3.44
CA ARG A 117 -6.25 2.93 4.80
C ARG A 117 -4.99 2.75 5.66
N THR A 118 -3.91 2.17 5.14
CA THR A 118 -2.69 1.85 5.89
C THR A 118 -2.01 3.04 6.56
N ASN A 119 -2.32 4.28 6.17
CA ASN A 119 -1.92 5.47 6.94
C ASN A 119 -3.10 6.44 7.16
N GLN A 120 -3.51 6.59 8.42
CA GLN A 120 -4.48 7.59 8.87
C GLN A 120 -4.09 9.01 8.47
N GLN A 121 -2.78 9.32 8.51
CA GLN A 121 -2.24 10.63 8.20
C GLN A 121 -2.39 10.99 6.71
N GLU A 122 -1.97 10.11 5.80
CA GLU A 122 -2.12 10.33 4.36
C GLU A 122 -3.59 10.44 3.96
N ARG A 123 -4.48 9.69 4.62
CA ARG A 123 -5.92 9.77 4.37
C ARG A 123 -6.47 11.15 4.72
N TYR A 124 -6.21 11.65 5.93
CA TYR A 124 -6.66 13.00 6.30
C TYR A 124 -5.99 14.10 5.47
N GLN A 125 -4.72 13.95 5.09
CA GLN A 125 -4.04 14.88 4.18
C GLN A 125 -4.68 14.90 2.78
N SER A 126 -5.13 13.74 2.28
CA SER A 126 -5.83 13.66 1.00
C SER A 126 -7.18 14.38 1.05
N TYR A 127 -7.95 14.19 2.13
CA TYR A 127 -9.20 14.91 2.35
C TYR A 127 -8.98 16.40 2.53
N GLU A 128 -7.97 16.81 3.29
CA GLU A 128 -7.60 18.21 3.47
C GLU A 128 -7.31 18.86 2.11
N THR A 129 -6.53 18.20 1.26
CA THR A 129 -6.20 18.68 -0.09
C THR A 129 -7.44 18.76 -0.97
N ALA A 130 -8.29 17.71 -0.95
CA ALA A 130 -9.53 17.66 -1.74
C ALA A 130 -10.55 18.73 -1.30
N ILE A 131 -10.67 18.96 0.01
CA ILE A 131 -11.53 20.01 0.58
C ILE A 131 -11.00 21.38 0.21
N LYS A 132 -9.70 21.64 0.40
CA LYS A 132 -9.07 22.93 0.02
C LYS A 132 -9.21 23.25 -1.46
N ALA A 133 -9.06 22.26 -2.33
CA ALA A 133 -9.25 22.39 -3.76
C ALA A 133 -10.71 22.56 -4.20
N GLY A 134 -11.69 22.40 -3.29
CA GLY A 134 -13.10 22.49 -3.59
C GLY A 134 -13.66 21.29 -4.35
N ILE A 135 -12.95 20.16 -4.36
CA ILE A 135 -13.38 18.90 -5.01
C ILE A 135 -14.37 18.14 -4.11
N LEU A 136 -14.19 18.24 -2.79
CA LEU A 136 -14.97 17.51 -1.79
C LEU A 136 -15.47 18.47 -0.71
N SER A 137 -16.72 18.32 -0.27
CA SER A 137 -17.22 19.00 0.93
C SER A 137 -16.83 18.22 2.20
N PRO A 138 -16.70 18.89 3.36
CA PRO A 138 -16.48 18.22 4.64
C PRO A 138 -17.51 17.10 4.95
N ASN A 139 -18.78 17.28 4.59
CA ASN A 139 -19.82 16.26 4.80
C ASN A 139 -19.67 15.05 3.86
N GLU A 140 -19.22 15.25 2.62
CA GLU A 140 -18.90 14.14 1.72
C GLU A 140 -17.70 13.32 2.24
N ALA A 141 -16.68 13.98 2.80
CA ALA A 141 -15.56 13.29 3.46
C ALA A 141 -16.06 12.46 4.67
N ARG A 142 -16.92 13.05 5.51
CA ARG A 142 -17.52 12.34 6.66
C ARG A 142 -18.37 11.15 6.24
N LYS A 143 -19.15 11.28 5.16
CA LYS A 143 -19.94 10.17 4.61
C LYS A 143 -19.06 8.99 4.19
N ARG A 144 -17.90 9.26 3.57
CA ARG A 144 -16.91 8.22 3.20
C ARG A 144 -16.30 7.54 4.43
N GLU A 145 -16.16 8.28 5.52
CA GLU A 145 -15.70 7.75 6.83
C GLU A 145 -16.84 7.12 7.66
N GLY A 146 -18.07 7.08 7.15
CA GLY A 146 -19.23 6.57 7.89
C GLY A 146 -19.68 7.45 9.06
N LEU A 147 -19.26 8.70 9.11
CA LEU A 147 -19.60 9.68 10.14
C LEU A 147 -20.85 10.47 9.76
N LEU A 148 -21.65 10.85 10.78
CA LEU A 148 -22.82 11.71 10.60
C LEU A 148 -22.42 13.11 10.08
N PRO A 149 -23.18 13.70 9.15
CA PRO A 149 -22.95 15.06 8.66
C PRO A 149 -23.23 16.10 9.75
N TYR A 150 -22.69 17.30 9.59
CA TYR A 150 -22.98 18.46 10.44
C TYR A 150 -23.44 19.66 9.62
N VAL A 151 -24.13 20.60 10.27
CA VAL A 151 -24.69 21.81 9.63
C VAL A 151 -23.56 22.71 9.15
N GLY A 152 -23.60 23.12 7.88
CA GLY A 152 -22.55 23.93 7.24
C GLY A 152 -21.39 23.12 6.65
N GLY A 153 -21.40 21.79 6.77
CA GLY A 153 -20.38 20.92 6.18
C GLY A 153 -20.56 20.61 4.69
N ASP A 154 -21.65 21.09 4.06
CA ASP A 154 -21.91 20.92 2.62
C ASP A 154 -21.32 22.06 1.78
N GLU A 155 -20.80 23.11 2.43
CA GLU A 155 -20.16 24.23 1.74
C GLU A 155 -18.76 23.84 1.26
N TYR A 156 -18.52 23.98 -0.04
CA TYR A 156 -17.18 23.79 -0.63
C TYR A 156 -16.25 24.92 -0.22
N SER A 157 -14.97 24.58 0.01
CA SER A 157 -13.92 25.58 0.23
C SER A 157 -13.91 26.60 -0.90
N GLN A 158 -14.08 27.86 -0.54
CA GLN A 158 -14.00 28.99 -1.46
C GLN A 158 -12.59 29.61 -1.49
N ALA A 159 -11.55 28.88 -1.09
CA ALA A 159 -10.18 29.40 -1.01
C ALA A 159 -9.63 29.98 -2.33
N TRP A 160 -10.19 29.56 -3.47
CA TRP A 160 -9.88 30.12 -4.80
C TRP A 160 -10.65 31.40 -5.12
N LYS A 161 -11.72 31.73 -4.39
CA LYS A 161 -12.41 33.02 -4.48
C LYS A 161 -11.59 34.05 -3.71
N GLN A 162 -10.57 34.61 -4.36
CA GLN A 162 -9.97 35.87 -3.92
C GLN A 162 -11.02 36.98 -4.05
N THR A 163 -11.90 37.09 -3.06
CA THR A 163 -12.79 38.25 -2.96
C THR A 163 -11.98 39.36 -2.31
N VAL A 164 -11.35 40.19 -3.13
CA VAL A 164 -10.78 41.46 -2.67
C VAL A 164 -11.96 42.37 -2.40
N GLU A 165 -12.38 42.51 -1.14
CA GLU A 165 -13.32 43.56 -0.76
C GLU A 165 -12.63 44.92 -0.92
N VAL A 166 -12.78 45.51 -2.11
CA VAL A 166 -12.37 46.90 -2.34
C VAL A 166 -13.38 47.79 -1.62
N LYS A 167 -13.02 48.29 -0.43
CA LYS A 167 -13.74 49.40 0.19
C LYS A 167 -13.54 50.65 -0.67
N GLN A 168 -14.47 50.93 -1.57
CA GLN A 168 -14.62 52.28 -2.15
C GLN A 168 -15.14 53.21 -1.04
N GLY A 169 -14.22 53.88 -0.35
CA GLY A 169 -14.55 55.06 0.46
C GLY A 169 -15.00 56.16 -0.49
N GLY A 170 -16.29 56.49 -0.42
CA GLY A 170 -16.95 57.38 -1.37
C GLY A 170 -16.45 58.82 -1.32
N GLU A 171 -16.18 59.38 -2.50
CA GLU A 171 -16.33 60.81 -2.77
C GLU A 171 -17.82 61.13 -2.93
N ASN A 172 -18.34 62.03 -2.10
CA ASN A 172 -19.13 63.19 -2.55
C ASN A 172 -19.47 64.07 -1.34
N GLY A 173 -19.08 65.34 -1.42
CA GLY A 173 -19.28 66.34 -0.38
C GLY A 173 -20.66 66.98 -0.36
N ALA A 174 -20.90 67.82 0.65
CA ALA A 174 -21.73 69.02 0.59
C ALA A 174 -21.64 69.81 1.92
N ASN A 175 -21.20 71.06 1.79
CA ASN A 175 -21.60 72.28 2.49
C ASN A 175 -21.63 72.37 4.03
N GLY A 176 -20.78 73.28 4.52
CA GLY A 176 -20.92 74.07 5.75
C GLY A 176 -20.10 75.34 5.63
#